data_AF-A0A819N8N9-F1
#
_entry.id   AF-A0A819N8N9-F1
#
_cell.length_a   1.000
_cell.length_b   1.000
_cell.length_c   1.000
_cell.angle_alpha   90.00
_cell.angle_beta   90.00
_cell.angle_gamma   90.00
#
_symmetry.space_group_name_H-M   'P 1'
#
loop_
_entity.id
_entity.type
_entity.pdbx_description
1 polymer ?
#
loop_
_entity_poly.entity_id
_entity_poly.type
_entity_poly.pdbx_seq_one_letter_code
_entity_poly.pdbx_strand_id
1 'polypeptide(L)'
;MTCKEYQAVNQKEKDAALLKYNLGDLPYKRCPKCQTLIEKYAGCNAMKCTQCNLAFCWVCTLTDEDDVHFHYNDKNFPCYGKCFDLMDLVS
;
A
#
# COMPACT_ATOMS: atom_id res chain seq x y z
N MET A 1 28.69 22.87 9.75
CA MET A 1 27.43 22.60 9.04
C MET A 1 27.35 23.53 7.84
N THR A 2 27.78 23.01 6.69
CA THR A 2 27.74 23.70 5.40
C THR A 2 26.42 23.40 4.68
N CYS A 3 26.07 24.21 3.67
CA CYS A 3 24.90 23.95 2.84
C CYS A 3 24.91 22.54 2.22
N LYS A 4 26.10 22.04 1.86
CA LYS A 4 26.30 20.68 1.33
C LYS A 4 26.05 19.60 2.38
N GLU A 5 26.49 19.83 3.62
CA GLU A 5 26.22 18.92 4.75
C GLU A 5 24.72 18.89 5.11
N TYR A 6 24.04 20.04 5.09
CA TYR A 6 22.60 20.13 5.36
C TYR A 6 21.75 19.42 4.28
N GLN A 7 22.14 19.53 3.01
CA GLN A 7 21.47 18.82 1.91
C GLN A 7 21.63 17.30 2.02
N ALA A 8 22.82 16.81 2.36
CA ALA A 8 23.10 15.39 2.50
C ALA A 8 22.33 14.74 3.67
N VAL A 9 22.16 15.47 4.78
CA VAL A 9 21.34 15.02 5.92
C VAL A 9 19.87 14.90 5.51
N ASN A 10 19.29 15.95 4.90
CA ASN A 10 17.91 15.92 4.42
C ASN A 10 17.64 14.79 3.41
N GLN A 11 18.60 14.50 2.54
CA GLN A 11 18.45 13.44 1.55
C GLN A 11 18.42 12.06 2.20
N LYS A 12 19.32 11.80 3.17
CA LYS A 12 19.30 10.56 3.97
C LYS A 12 18.04 10.41 4.80
N GLU A 13 17.51 11.50 5.36
CA GLU A 13 16.24 11.48 6.10
C GLU A 13 15.06 11.17 5.20
N LYS A 14 15.03 11.71 3.97
CA LYS A 14 14.02 11.36 2.96
C LYS A 14 14.13 9.92 2.50
N ASP A 15 15.34 9.43 2.28
CA ASP A 15 15.59 8.04 1.88
C ASP A 15 15.20 7.08 3.02
N ALA A 16 15.49 7.43 4.28
CA ALA A 16 15.07 6.68 5.45
C ALA A 16 13.55 6.73 5.67
N ALA A 17 12.91 7.88 5.42
CA ALA A 17 11.46 8.02 5.44
C ALA A 17 10.80 7.19 4.33
N LEU A 18 11.38 7.15 3.14
CA LEU A 18 10.91 6.32 2.03
C LEU A 18 11.12 4.83 2.32
N LEU A 19 12.26 4.45 2.92
CA LEU A 19 12.58 3.08 3.34
C LEU A 19 11.69 2.60 4.51
N LYS A 20 11.19 3.54 5.34
CA LYS A 20 10.29 3.25 6.46
C LYS A 20 8.92 2.73 6.00
N TYR A 21 8.49 3.08 4.80
CA TYR A 21 7.29 2.52 4.19
C TYR A 21 7.71 1.34 3.31
N ASN A 22 7.19 0.13 3.56
CA ASN A 22 7.32 -0.92 2.54
C ASN A 22 6.60 -0.44 1.28
N LEU A 23 6.91 -0.97 0.08
CA LEU A 23 6.13 -0.67 -1.13
C LEU A 23 4.61 -0.91 -0.92
N GLY A 24 4.24 -1.76 0.05
CA GLY A 24 2.89 -1.99 0.55
C GLY A 24 2.21 -0.80 1.25
N ASP A 25 3.00 0.08 1.85
CA ASP A 25 2.57 1.13 2.80
C ASP A 25 2.62 2.53 2.19
N LEU A 26 3.03 2.66 0.92
CA LEU A 26 2.92 3.94 0.22
C LEU A 26 1.45 4.39 0.19
N PRO A 27 1.17 5.69 0.40
CA PRO A 27 -0.19 6.21 0.37
C PRO A 27 -0.78 6.21 -1.03
N TYR A 28 -0.01 5.86 -2.07
CA TYR A 28 -0.45 5.83 -3.45
C TYR A 28 0.08 4.60 -4.20
N LYS A 29 -0.73 4.05 -5.10
CA LYS A 29 -0.38 2.98 -6.04
C LYS A 29 -1.08 3.15 -7.37
N ARG A 30 -0.56 2.53 -8.43
CA ARG A 30 -1.25 2.47 -9.72
C ARG A 30 -2.25 1.33 -9.74
N CYS A 31 -3.41 1.58 -10.35
CA CYS A 31 -4.37 0.53 -10.67
C CYS A 31 -3.69 -0.54 -11.55
N PRO A 32 -3.77 -1.83 -11.21
CA PRO A 32 -3.13 -2.88 -12.02
C PRO A 32 -3.75 -3.00 -13.43
N LYS A 33 -4.99 -2.55 -13.63
CA LYS A 33 -5.68 -2.54 -14.94
C LYS A 33 -5.48 -1.25 -15.72
N CYS A 34 -5.89 -0.11 -15.18
CA CYS A 34 -5.91 1.16 -15.95
C CYS A 34 -4.75 2.11 -15.63
N GLN A 35 -3.83 1.74 -14.74
CA GLN A 35 -2.64 2.51 -14.36
C GLN A 35 -2.89 3.90 -13.75
N THR A 36 -4.16 4.28 -13.55
CA THR A 36 -4.54 5.47 -12.79
C THR A 36 -3.95 5.41 -11.39
N LEU A 37 -3.42 6.53 -10.91
CA LEU A 37 -2.96 6.67 -9.54
C LEU A 37 -4.14 6.62 -8.57
N ILE A 38 -4.06 5.75 -7.58
CA ILE A 38 -5.04 5.54 -6.53
C ILE A 38 -4.35 5.89 -5.21
N GLU A 39 -5.00 6.69 -4.39
CA GLU A 39 -4.60 6.92 -3.00
C GLU A 39 -5.21 5.83 -2.11
N LYS A 40 -4.45 5.31 -1.15
CA LYS A 40 -4.93 4.31 -0.20
C LYS A 40 -5.98 4.97 0.70
N TYR A 41 -7.19 4.44 0.69
CA TYR A 41 -8.16 4.81 1.73
C TYR A 41 -7.78 4.07 3.01
N ALA A 42 -7.78 4.78 4.14
CA ALA A 42 -7.39 4.19 5.43
C ALA A 42 -8.30 3.00 5.80
N GLY A 43 -7.72 1.98 6.43
CA GLY A 43 -8.44 0.90 7.12
C GLY A 43 -8.79 -0.34 6.29
N CYS A 44 -8.74 -0.29 4.94
CA CYS A 44 -9.11 -1.45 4.11
C CYS A 44 -8.08 -1.75 3.01
N ASN A 45 -7.56 -2.99 2.98
CA ASN A 45 -6.69 -3.45 1.89
C ASN A 45 -7.47 -3.96 0.67
N ALA A 46 -8.79 -4.15 0.76
CA ALA A 46 -9.65 -4.40 -0.40
C ALA A 46 -10.03 -3.05 -1.03
N MET A 47 -9.35 -2.70 -2.12
CA MET A 47 -9.48 -1.40 -2.78
C MET A 47 -10.25 -1.53 -4.10
N LYS A 48 -10.98 -0.48 -4.47
CA LYS A 48 -11.66 -0.39 -5.76
C LYS A 48 -11.18 0.82 -6.55
N CYS A 49 -10.77 0.61 -7.79
CA CYS A 49 -10.35 1.69 -8.67
C CYS A 49 -11.56 2.57 -9.05
N THR A 50 -11.45 3.88 -8.83
CA THR A 50 -12.52 4.85 -9.16
C THR A 50 -12.71 5.07 -10.66
N GLN A 51 -11.71 4.74 -11.49
CA GLN A 51 -11.77 4.93 -12.95
C GLN A 51 -12.29 3.71 -13.68
N CYS A 52 -11.76 2.51 -13.38
CA CYS A 52 -12.13 1.29 -14.10
C CYS A 52 -12.96 0.29 -13.27
N ASN A 53 -13.32 0.65 -12.03
CA ASN A 53 -14.10 -0.17 -11.10
C ASN A 53 -13.49 -1.52 -10.71
N LEU A 54 -12.22 -1.77 -11.05
CA LEU A 54 -11.52 -2.98 -10.63
C LEU A 54 -11.39 -3.03 -9.10
N ALA A 55 -11.87 -4.11 -8.50
CA ALA A 55 -11.58 -4.48 -7.12
C ALA A 55 -10.27 -5.28 -7.07
N PHE A 56 -9.37 -4.92 -6.14
CA PHE A 56 -8.08 -5.56 -5.98
C PHE A 56 -7.53 -5.39 -4.56
N CYS A 57 -6.67 -6.33 -4.15
CA CYS A 57 -5.94 -6.21 -2.90
C CYS A 57 -4.78 -5.21 -3.01
N TRP A 58 -4.72 -4.25 -2.09
CA TRP A 58 -3.64 -3.27 -2.00
C TRP A 58 -2.28 -3.91 -1.75
N VAL A 59 -2.22 -5.04 -1.03
CA VAL A 59 -0.97 -5.70 -0.63
C VAL A 59 -0.44 -6.59 -1.76
N CYS A 60 -1.25 -7.49 -2.31
CA CYS A 60 -0.81 -8.49 -3.30
C CYS A 60 -1.25 -8.21 -4.74
N THR A 61 -2.03 -7.16 -4.99
CA THR A 61 -2.55 -6.74 -6.32
C THR A 61 -3.46 -7.75 -7.03
N LEU A 62 -3.81 -8.86 -6.37
CA LEU A 62 -4.78 -9.83 -6.87
C LEU A 62 -6.15 -9.18 -7.02
N THR A 63 -6.87 -9.60 -8.05
CA THR A 63 -8.21 -9.13 -8.39
C THR A 63 -9.24 -10.14 -7.93
N ASP A 64 -10.37 -9.64 -7.45
CA ASP A 64 -11.44 -10.43 -6.85
C ASP A 64 -12.36 -11.07 -7.91
N GLU A 65 -11.83 -11.90 -8.81
CA GLU A 65 -12.67 -12.55 -9.83
C GLU A 65 -13.42 -13.77 -9.30
N ASP A 66 -12.91 -14.49 -8.28
CA ASP A 66 -13.52 -15.76 -7.82
C ASP A 66 -13.61 -16.01 -6.29
N ASP A 67 -12.90 -15.28 -5.42
CA ASP A 67 -13.08 -15.34 -3.95
C ASP A 67 -12.34 -14.18 -3.25
N VAL A 68 -13.11 -13.23 -2.71
CA VAL A 68 -12.64 -11.96 -2.09
C VAL A 68 -11.82 -12.18 -0.81
N HIS A 69 -11.90 -13.37 -0.19
CA HIS A 69 -11.30 -13.62 1.12
C HIS A 69 -10.21 -14.68 1.13
N PHE A 70 -10.04 -15.43 0.03
CA PHE A 70 -9.09 -16.54 -0.02
C PHE A 70 -7.66 -16.11 0.37
N HIS A 71 -7.14 -15.04 -0.23
CA HIS A 71 -5.76 -14.60 -0.01
C HIS A 71 -5.54 -13.92 1.37
N TYR A 72 -6.60 -13.51 2.07
CA TYR A 72 -6.49 -13.03 3.46
C TYR A 72 -6.47 -14.19 4.46
N ASN A 73 -6.99 -15.36 4.08
CA ASN A 73 -7.09 -16.55 4.92
C ASN A 73 -6.02 -17.62 4.62
N ASP A 74 -5.27 -17.47 3.53
CA ASP A 74 -4.16 -18.38 3.16
C ASP A 74 -2.79 -17.77 3.51
N LYS A 75 -2.03 -18.48 4.34
CA LYS A 75 -0.66 -18.13 4.79
C LYS A 75 0.35 -18.06 3.67
N ASN A 76 0.04 -18.63 2.50
CA ASN A 76 0.89 -18.55 1.31
C ASN A 76 0.96 -17.13 0.73
N PHE A 77 0.01 -16.25 1.08
CA PHE A 77 -0.04 -14.89 0.56
C PHE A 77 0.50 -13.86 1.56
N PRO A 78 1.17 -12.79 1.08
CA PRO A 78 1.73 -11.74 1.94
C PRO A 78 0.67 -10.88 2.66
N CYS A 79 -0.59 -11.05 2.29
CA CYS A 79 -1.77 -10.39 2.85
C CYS A 79 -2.54 -11.26 3.85
N TYR A 80 -2.01 -12.43 4.22
CA TYR A 80 -2.59 -13.25 5.28
C TYR A 80 -2.83 -12.44 6.55
N GLY A 81 -4.08 -12.41 7.02
CA GLY A 81 -4.50 -11.65 8.22
C GLY A 81 -4.53 -10.13 8.05
N LYS A 82 -4.37 -9.59 6.83
CA LYS A 82 -4.30 -8.13 6.56
C LYS A 82 -5.52 -7.61 5.79
N CYS A 83 -6.72 -8.10 6.10
CA CYS A 83 -7.95 -7.57 5.50
C CYS A 83 -8.14 -6.08 5.88
N PHE A 84 -7.98 -5.79 7.16
CA PHE A 84 -7.97 -4.45 7.73
C PHE A 84 -6.53 -3.99 8.00
N ASP A 85 -6.27 -2.69 7.88
CA ASP A 85 -4.98 -2.13 8.26
C ASP A 85 -4.89 -1.99 9.79
N LEU A 86 -3.71 -2.32 10.34
CA LEU A 86 -3.40 -2.28 11.78
C LEU A 86 -3.59 -0.89 12.44
N MET A 87 -3.83 0.17 11.68
CA MET A 87 -4.14 1.51 12.21
C MET A 87 -5.52 1.58 12.88
N ASP A 88 -6.40 0.60 12.68
CA ASP A 88 -7.75 0.60 13.27
C ASP A 88 -7.82 0.04 14.70
N LEU A 89 -6.77 -0.66 15.18
CA LEU A 89 -6.77 -1.27 16.52
C LEU A 89 -6.35 -0.32 17.66
N VAL A 90 -6.13 0.96 17.36
CA VAL A 90 -5.73 1.98 18.37
C VAL A 90 -6.83 3.03 18.59
N SER A 91 -8.09 2.68 18.30
CA SER A 91 -9.27 3.52 18.55
C SER A 91 -9.60 3.64 20.04
#